data_AF-A0A5C7LL60-F1
#
_entry.id   AF-A0A5C7LL60-F1
#
_cell.length_a   1.000
_cell.length_b   1.000
_cell.length_c   1.000
_cell.angle_alpha   90.00
_cell.angle_beta   90.00
_cell.angle_gamma   90.00
#
_symmetry.space_group_name_H-M   'P 1'
#
loop_
_entity.id
_entity.type
_entity.pdbx_description
1 polymer ?
#
loop_
_entity_poly.entity_id
_entity_poly.type
_entity_poly.pdbx_seq_one_letter_code
_entity_poly.pdbx_strand_id
1 'polypeptide(L)'
;MSADSARRSAASRHRKEVARLLGFRCFRDYLKSNLWRDVRRTVLERCNRTCQACGSAKATNVHFIEVSVPVLEGRDLARLVGCCPGCEEAAWQDGDRKVDGQEATTRLMVMVKETMVRNGLEVAGPNPCTLYGLDFRPAHARLVTKVPTFRVAKRYRDLPRLGTRRTDQAEVERQMATKPEHKPVPPPPAYLRPFLRKTKPTK
;
A
#
# COMPACT_ATOMS: atom_id res chain seq x y z
N MET A 1 -9.80 23.69 -13.23
CA MET A 1 -9.69 22.32 -12.67
C MET A 1 -10.43 22.30 -11.34
N SER A 2 -11.35 21.35 -11.11
CA SER A 2 -12.04 21.24 -9.80
C SER A 2 -11.08 20.76 -8.71
N ALA A 3 -11.30 21.20 -7.46
CA ALA A 3 -10.57 20.75 -6.28
C ALA A 3 -10.53 19.22 -6.15
N ASP A 4 -11.60 18.53 -6.56
CA ASP A 4 -11.67 17.06 -6.56
C ASP A 4 -10.68 16.42 -7.53
N SER A 5 -10.50 17.02 -8.70
CA SER A 5 -9.53 16.54 -9.69
C SER A 5 -8.10 16.68 -9.18
N ALA A 6 -7.80 17.77 -8.46
CA ALA A 6 -6.49 17.99 -7.85
C ALA A 6 -6.22 16.97 -6.73
N ARG A 7 -7.20 16.72 -5.86
CA ARG A 7 -7.11 15.71 -4.78
C ARG A 7 -6.87 14.29 -5.31
N ARG A 8 -7.65 13.85 -6.31
CA ARG A 8 -7.45 12.54 -6.98
C ARG A 8 -6.04 12.39 -7.54
N SER A 9 -5.51 13.48 -8.12
CA SER A 9 -4.15 13.51 -8.66
C SER A 9 -3.08 13.39 -7.56
N ALA A 10 -3.26 14.06 -6.43
CA ALA A 10 -2.33 14.02 -5.30
C ALA A 10 -2.24 12.62 -4.66
N ALA A 11 -3.37 11.98 -4.35
CA ALA A 11 -3.38 10.63 -3.78
C ALA A 11 -2.78 9.58 -4.74
N SER A 12 -3.02 9.74 -6.04
CA SER A 12 -2.38 8.89 -7.06
C SER A 12 -0.87 9.08 -7.11
N ARG A 13 -0.38 10.33 -7.03
CA ARG A 13 1.06 10.64 -6.96
C ARG A 13 1.70 10.06 -5.70
N HIS A 14 1.05 10.22 -4.54
CA HIS A 14 1.54 9.70 -3.25
C HIS A 14 1.77 8.19 -3.29
N ARG A 15 0.78 7.41 -3.77
CA ARG A 15 0.93 5.94 -3.91
C ARG A 15 2.07 5.54 -4.83
N LYS A 16 2.28 6.27 -5.93
CA LYS A 16 3.40 6.03 -6.85
C LYS A 16 4.74 6.30 -6.17
N GLU A 17 4.82 7.36 -5.38
CA GLU A 17 6.05 7.74 -4.69
C GLU A 17 6.42 6.73 -3.61
N VAL A 18 5.48 6.35 -2.75
CA VAL A 18 5.71 5.33 -1.71
C VAL A 18 6.15 3.99 -2.32
N ALA A 19 5.57 3.58 -3.46
CA ALA A 19 6.00 2.37 -4.16
C ALA A 19 7.44 2.47 -4.71
N ARG A 20 7.84 3.64 -5.21
CA ARG A 20 9.20 3.88 -5.71
C ARG A 20 10.23 3.83 -4.59
N LEU A 21 9.90 4.35 -3.41
CA LEU A 21 10.78 4.27 -2.23
C LEU A 21 11.10 2.82 -1.83
N LEU A 22 10.23 1.87 -2.18
CA LEU A 22 10.43 0.44 -1.97
C LEU A 22 11.09 -0.29 -3.15
N GLY A 23 11.54 0.46 -4.17
CA GLY A 23 12.18 -0.09 -5.37
C GLY A 23 11.20 -0.62 -6.43
N PHE A 24 9.89 -0.37 -6.31
CA PHE A 24 8.93 -0.74 -7.35
C PHE A 24 8.78 0.37 -8.39
N ARG A 25 8.77 0.01 -9.67
CA ARG A 25 8.56 0.98 -10.78
C ARG A 25 7.21 1.70 -10.67
N CYS A 26 6.16 0.98 -10.25
CA CYS A 26 4.86 1.57 -9.97
C CYS A 26 4.08 0.76 -8.92
N PHE A 27 3.02 1.37 -8.38
CA PHE A 27 2.14 0.72 -7.39
C PHE A 27 1.51 -0.59 -7.89
N ARG A 28 1.25 -0.71 -9.20
CA ARG A 28 0.74 -1.95 -9.80
C ARG A 28 1.76 -3.09 -9.72
N ASP A 29 3.04 -2.79 -9.82
CA ASP A 29 4.10 -3.81 -9.70
C ASP A 29 4.24 -4.25 -8.25
N TYR A 30 4.10 -3.32 -7.29
CA TYR A 30 3.98 -3.65 -5.87
C TYR A 30 2.83 -4.63 -5.59
N LEU A 31 1.63 -4.37 -6.13
CA LEU A 31 0.46 -5.25 -5.95
C LEU A 31 0.63 -6.65 -6.58
N LYS A 32 1.62 -6.85 -7.46
CA LYS A 32 1.97 -8.16 -8.04
C LYS A 32 3.11 -8.87 -7.30
N SER A 33 3.78 -8.18 -6.39
CA SER A 33 4.97 -8.67 -5.70
C SER A 33 4.67 -9.76 -4.67
N ASN A 34 5.70 -10.54 -4.32
CA ASN A 34 5.63 -11.49 -3.20
C ASN A 34 5.44 -10.76 -1.86
N LEU A 35 6.04 -9.57 -1.70
CA LEU A 35 5.87 -8.72 -0.52
C LEU A 35 4.39 -8.43 -0.26
N TRP A 36 3.66 -7.91 -1.26
CA TRP A 36 2.23 -7.65 -1.10
C TRP A 36 1.43 -8.93 -0.87
N ARG A 37 1.78 -10.05 -1.53
CA ARG A 37 1.13 -11.34 -1.31
C ARG A 37 1.23 -11.78 0.16
N ASP A 38 2.40 -11.61 0.76
CA ASP A 38 2.65 -11.94 2.16
C ASP A 38 1.90 -11.00 3.11
N VAL A 39 1.98 -9.68 2.89
CA VAL A 39 1.23 -8.68 3.66
C VAL A 39 -0.28 -8.97 3.62
N ARG A 40 -0.83 -9.18 2.42
CA ARG A 40 -2.24 -9.49 2.22
C ARG A 40 -2.65 -10.77 2.95
N ARG A 41 -1.84 -11.83 2.87
CA ARG A 41 -2.09 -13.09 3.59
C ARG A 41 -2.17 -12.84 5.10
N THR A 42 -1.19 -12.13 5.67
CA THR A 42 -1.15 -11.83 7.10
C THR A 42 -2.37 -11.03 7.57
N VAL A 43 -2.82 -10.03 6.80
CA VAL A 43 -4.03 -9.25 7.14
C VAL A 43 -5.27 -10.13 7.14
N LEU A 44 -5.43 -10.99 6.12
CA LEU A 44 -6.57 -11.89 6.01
C LEU A 44 -6.56 -12.97 7.10
N GLU A 45 -5.39 -13.46 7.50
CA GLU A 45 -5.24 -14.40 8.62
C GLU A 45 -5.55 -13.73 9.96
N ARG A 46 -5.11 -12.49 10.19
CA ARG A 46 -5.40 -11.70 11.40
C ARG A 46 -6.91 -11.56 11.65
N CYS A 47 -7.69 -11.31 10.61
CA CYS A 47 -9.15 -11.19 10.74
C CYS A 47 -9.88 -12.54 10.64
N ASN A 48 -9.17 -13.67 10.74
CA ASN A 48 -9.69 -15.03 10.54
C ASN A 48 -10.49 -15.20 9.24
N ARG A 49 -10.09 -14.47 8.18
CA ARG A 49 -10.79 -14.37 6.90
C ARG A 49 -12.25 -13.93 7.04
N THR A 50 -12.60 -13.23 8.11
CA THR A 50 -13.90 -12.60 8.34
C THR A 50 -13.79 -11.12 7.99
N CYS A 51 -14.78 -10.60 7.25
CA CYS A 51 -14.87 -9.19 6.88
C CYS A 51 -14.98 -8.33 8.13
N GLN A 52 -14.04 -7.42 8.32
CA GLN A 52 -14.03 -6.52 9.48
C GLN A 52 -15.14 -5.46 9.40
N ALA A 53 -15.71 -5.23 8.22
CA ALA A 53 -16.76 -4.22 8.00
C ALA A 53 -18.18 -4.74 8.26
N CYS A 54 -18.50 -6.00 7.95
CA CYS A 54 -19.82 -6.58 8.23
C CYS A 54 -19.83 -7.66 9.31
N GLY A 55 -18.66 -8.20 9.67
CA GLY A 55 -18.51 -9.21 10.72
C GLY A 55 -18.96 -10.63 10.34
N SER A 56 -19.55 -10.84 9.16
CA SER A 56 -20.17 -12.13 8.79
C SER A 56 -19.62 -12.75 7.50
N ALA A 57 -19.32 -11.96 6.48
CA ALA A 57 -18.88 -12.47 5.18
C ALA A 57 -17.37 -12.79 5.16
N LYS A 58 -16.94 -13.63 4.21
CA LYS A 58 -15.52 -13.96 4.01
C LYS A 58 -14.74 -12.75 3.47
N ALA A 59 -13.70 -12.34 4.19
CA ALA A 59 -12.73 -11.36 3.72
C ALA A 59 -11.88 -11.95 2.59
N THR A 60 -11.93 -11.31 1.43
CA THR A 60 -11.13 -11.67 0.25
C THR A 60 -10.30 -10.51 -0.26
N ASN A 61 -10.61 -9.28 0.15
CA ASN A 61 -9.88 -8.08 -0.24
C ASN A 61 -9.27 -7.40 0.98
N VAL A 62 -8.29 -6.53 0.72
CA VAL A 62 -7.63 -5.73 1.75
C VAL A 62 -7.68 -4.26 1.31
N HIS A 63 -8.36 -3.45 2.11
CA HIS A 63 -8.46 -2.01 1.91
C HIS A 63 -7.33 -1.29 2.64
N PHE A 64 -6.71 -0.31 1.98
CA PHE A 64 -5.71 0.56 2.58
C PHE A 64 -6.40 1.75 3.27
N ILE A 65 -6.22 1.89 4.59
CA ILE A 65 -6.61 3.11 5.30
C ILE A 65 -5.60 4.22 4.97
N GLU A 66 -4.33 3.85 4.96
CA GLU A 66 -3.20 4.74 4.68
C GLU A 66 -2.20 4.01 3.77
N VAL A 67 -1.55 4.76 2.89
CA VAL A 67 -0.44 4.25 2.08
C VAL A 67 0.83 4.93 2.54
N SER A 68 1.65 4.21 3.30
CA SER A 68 2.96 4.64 3.75
C SER A 68 3.95 3.49 3.66
N VAL A 69 5.25 3.81 3.71
CA VAL A 69 6.34 2.82 3.61
C VAL A 69 6.18 1.69 4.65
N PRO A 70 5.96 1.98 5.96
CA PRO A 70 5.75 0.93 6.96
C PRO A 70 4.56 0.01 6.67
N VAL A 71 3.47 0.56 6.11
CA VAL A 71 2.27 -0.22 5.76
C VAL A 71 2.56 -1.15 4.58
N LEU A 72 3.21 -0.63 3.54
CA LEU A 72 3.51 -1.42 2.34
C LEU A 72 4.55 -2.52 2.60
N GLU A 73 5.45 -2.33 3.57
CA GLU A 73 6.40 -3.36 4.04
C GLU A 73 5.79 -4.36 5.02
N GLY A 74 4.55 -4.14 5.46
CA GLY A 74 3.88 -4.99 6.45
C GLY A 74 4.33 -4.76 7.89
N ARG A 75 5.02 -3.66 8.19
CA ARG A 75 5.39 -3.27 9.56
C ARG A 75 4.25 -2.62 10.33
N ASP A 76 3.31 -1.97 9.63
CA ASP A 76 2.08 -1.42 10.22
C ASP A 76 0.83 -1.99 9.53
N LEU A 77 0.38 -3.15 10.01
CA LEU A 77 -0.83 -3.81 9.49
C LEU A 77 -2.12 -3.19 10.02
N ALA A 78 -2.07 -2.35 11.06
CA ALA A 78 -3.27 -1.72 11.62
C ALA A 78 -3.91 -0.77 10.59
N ARG A 79 -3.13 -0.24 9.64
CA ARG A 79 -3.63 0.59 8.53
C ARG A 79 -4.21 -0.18 7.36
N LEU A 80 -4.45 -1.48 7.53
CA LEU A 80 -5.04 -2.38 6.52
C LEU A 80 -6.28 -3.06 7.10
N VAL A 81 -7.34 -3.15 6.30
CA VAL A 81 -8.62 -3.77 6.69
C VAL A 81 -8.95 -4.91 5.75
N GLY A 82 -9.18 -6.10 6.29
CA GLY A 82 -9.74 -7.22 5.55
C GLY A 82 -11.24 -7.03 5.33
N CYS A 83 -11.69 -7.02 4.09
CA CYS A 83 -13.09 -6.83 3.73
C CYS A 83 -13.57 -7.85 2.69
N CYS A 84 -14.89 -8.06 2.64
CA CYS A 84 -15.53 -8.81 1.55
C CYS A 84 -15.75 -7.89 0.34
N PRO A 85 -15.97 -8.43 -0.87
CA PRO A 85 -16.16 -7.63 -2.08
C PRO A 85 -17.34 -6.67 -1.96
N GLY A 86 -18.46 -7.10 -1.36
CA GLY A 86 -19.64 -6.26 -1.19
C GLY A 86 -19.41 -5.03 -0.30
N CYS A 87 -18.70 -5.19 0.84
CA CYS A 87 -18.36 -4.05 1.69
C CYS A 87 -17.31 -3.14 1.06
N GLU A 88 -16.38 -3.69 0.29
CA GLU A 88 -15.42 -2.89 -0.48
C GLU A 88 -16.16 -2.05 -1.52
N GLU A 89 -17.02 -2.67 -2.33
CA GLU A 89 -17.80 -1.98 -3.36
C GLU A 89 -18.73 -0.92 -2.77
N ALA A 90 -19.45 -1.23 -1.69
CA ALA A 90 -20.31 -0.27 -0.99
C ALA A 90 -19.54 0.94 -0.41
N ALA A 91 -18.26 0.76 -0.05
CA ALA A 91 -17.42 1.87 0.35
C ALA A 91 -17.09 2.80 -0.84
N TRP A 92 -17.00 2.26 -2.07
CA TRP A 92 -16.68 3.01 -3.29
C TRP A 92 -17.88 3.60 -4.03
N GLN A 93 -19.11 3.24 -3.63
CA GLN A 93 -20.36 3.67 -4.27
C GLN A 93 -21.22 4.49 -3.31
N ASP A 94 -21.75 5.60 -3.82
CA ASP A 94 -22.73 6.46 -3.15
C ASP A 94 -23.89 6.75 -4.10
N GLY A 95 -24.89 5.85 -4.12
CA GLY A 95 -25.88 5.79 -5.19
C GLY A 95 -25.20 5.59 -6.54
N ASP A 96 -25.49 6.46 -7.52
CA ASP A 96 -24.86 6.43 -8.84
C ASP A 96 -23.47 7.08 -8.90
N ARG A 97 -22.98 7.62 -7.77
CA ARG A 97 -21.70 8.34 -7.70
C ARG A 97 -20.58 7.41 -7.22
N LYS A 98 -19.46 7.41 -7.95
CA LYS A 98 -18.20 6.83 -7.46
C LYS A 98 -17.50 7.82 -6.53
N VAL A 99 -17.19 7.38 -5.31
CA VAL A 99 -16.49 8.22 -4.32
C VAL A 99 -14.98 8.20 -4.54
N ASP A 100 -14.28 9.17 -3.94
CA ASP A 100 -12.81 9.14 -3.91
C ASP A 100 -12.29 8.19 -2.82
N GLY A 101 -10.97 7.97 -2.82
CA GLY A 101 -10.36 6.99 -1.92
C GLY A 101 -10.40 7.37 -0.44
N GLN A 102 -10.39 8.67 -0.11
CA GLN A 102 -10.46 9.11 1.29
C GLN A 102 -11.90 8.94 1.80
N GLU A 103 -12.87 9.32 0.99
CA GLU A 103 -14.29 9.10 1.28
C GLU A 103 -14.60 7.60 1.42
N ALA A 104 -14.09 6.75 0.53
CA ALA A 104 -14.23 5.30 0.62
C ALA A 104 -13.63 4.74 1.92
N THR A 105 -12.43 5.20 2.31
CA THR A 105 -11.82 4.83 3.60
C THR A 105 -12.71 5.23 4.76
N THR A 106 -13.22 6.48 4.80
CA THR A 106 -14.11 6.95 5.87
C THR A 106 -15.36 6.08 5.98
N ARG A 107 -16.04 5.80 4.86
CA ARG A 107 -17.24 4.96 4.81
C ARG A 107 -16.96 3.55 5.32
N LEU A 108 -15.86 2.94 4.87
CA LEU A 108 -15.47 1.61 5.35
C LEU A 108 -15.18 1.58 6.84
N MET A 109 -14.51 2.61 7.36
CA MET A 109 -14.21 2.71 8.79
C MET A 109 -15.45 2.90 9.66
N VAL A 110 -16.48 3.59 9.16
CA VAL A 110 -17.79 3.65 9.82
C VAL A 110 -18.42 2.26 9.92
N MET A 111 -18.45 1.49 8.82
CA MET A 111 -18.96 0.11 8.83
C MET A 111 -18.21 -0.80 9.82
N VAL A 112 -16.87 -0.69 9.86
CA VAL A 112 -16.03 -1.42 10.82
C VAL A 112 -16.40 -1.04 12.26
N LYS A 113 -16.53 0.26 12.54
CA LYS A 113 -16.88 0.75 13.88
C LYS A 113 -18.26 0.24 14.32
N GLU A 114 -19.26 0.31 13.45
CA GLU A 114 -20.61 -0.20 13.72
C GLU A 114 -20.62 -1.69 14.01
N THR A 115 -19.84 -2.48 13.27
CA THR A 115 -19.68 -3.92 13.52
C THR A 115 -19.02 -4.20 14.86
N MET A 116 -18.01 -3.42 15.26
CA MET A 116 -17.38 -3.57 16.56
C MET A 116 -18.36 -3.29 17.71
N VAL A 117 -19.15 -2.21 17.60
CA VAL A 117 -20.21 -1.88 18.56
C VAL A 117 -21.25 -2.98 18.64
N ARG A 118 -21.73 -3.50 17.48
CA ARG A 118 -22.70 -4.59 17.42
C ARG A 118 -22.22 -5.87 18.10
N ASN A 119 -20.91 -6.13 18.05
CA ASN A 119 -20.29 -7.30 18.66
C ASN A 119 -19.91 -7.09 20.13
N GLY A 120 -20.30 -5.96 20.74
CA GLY A 120 -19.99 -5.66 22.15
C GLY A 120 -18.52 -5.33 22.40
N LEU A 121 -17.77 -4.92 21.38
CA LEU A 121 -16.40 -4.45 21.54
C LEU A 121 -16.42 -2.94 21.79
N GLU A 122 -16.11 -2.52 23.02
CA GLU A 122 -15.94 -1.10 23.33
C GLU A 122 -14.77 -0.51 22.55
N VAL A 123 -15.04 0.59 21.83
CA VAL A 123 -14.02 1.28 21.05
C VAL A 123 -13.26 2.25 21.96
N ALA A 124 -12.34 1.75 22.77
CA ALA A 124 -11.49 2.60 23.61
C ALA A 124 -10.41 3.27 22.73
N GLY A 125 -10.71 4.46 22.19
CA GLY A 125 -9.74 5.33 21.50
C GLY A 125 -10.14 5.81 20.11
N PRO A 126 -9.36 6.73 19.51
CA PRO A 126 -9.73 7.42 18.27
C PRO A 126 -9.61 6.56 17.01
N ASN A 127 -9.03 5.36 17.07
CA ASN A 127 -8.88 4.49 15.91
C ASN A 127 -9.31 3.04 16.22
N PRO A 128 -10.41 2.55 15.63
CA PRO A 128 -10.85 1.16 15.83
C PRO A 128 -9.82 0.13 15.34
N CYS A 129 -8.85 0.53 14.51
CA CYS A 129 -7.80 -0.36 14.04
C CYS A 129 -6.72 -0.68 15.07
N THR A 130 -6.48 0.17 16.08
CA THR A 130 -5.49 -0.13 17.14
C THR A 130 -5.98 -1.22 18.09
N LEU A 131 -7.31 -1.45 18.15
CA LEU A 131 -7.90 -2.54 18.94
C LEU A 131 -7.59 -3.92 18.36
N TYR A 132 -7.27 -4.02 17.06
CA TYR A 132 -6.82 -5.28 16.44
C TYR A 132 -5.36 -5.64 16.79
N GLY A 133 -4.72 -4.87 17.66
CA GLY A 133 -3.54 -5.30 18.42
C GLY A 133 -3.86 -6.31 19.54
N LEU A 134 -5.15 -6.55 19.82
CA LEU A 134 -5.64 -7.62 20.67
C LEU A 134 -6.54 -8.53 19.84
N ASP A 135 -6.29 -9.83 19.91
CA ASP A 135 -6.96 -10.91 19.17
C ASP A 135 -8.46 -10.66 18.93
N PHE A 136 -8.87 -10.40 17.68
CA PHE A 136 -10.27 -10.44 17.29
C PHE A 136 -10.75 -11.90 17.31
N ARG A 137 -11.18 -12.39 18.48
CA ARG A 137 -11.87 -13.67 18.60
C ARG A 137 -13.37 -13.40 18.51
N PRO A 138 -14.08 -13.83 17.45
CA PRO A 138 -15.54 -13.75 17.45
C PRO A 138 -16.09 -14.55 18.64
N ALA A 139 -17.10 -14.01 19.31
CA ALA A 139 -17.69 -14.53 20.56
C ALA A 139 -18.22 -15.99 20.47
N HIS A 140 -18.27 -16.59 19.28
CA HIS A 140 -18.70 -17.96 19.06
C HIS A 140 -17.55 -18.99 18.90
N ALA A 141 -16.29 -18.56 18.93
CA ALA A 141 -15.15 -19.47 18.86
C ALA A 141 -14.81 -20.05 20.25
N ARG A 142 -15.60 -21.02 20.72
CA ARG A 142 -15.21 -21.85 21.88
C ARG A 142 -14.10 -22.81 21.46
N LEU A 143 -12.93 -22.58 22.08
CA LEU A 143 -11.79 -23.47 22.31
C LEU A 143 -11.00 -24.00 21.10
N VAL A 144 -9.69 -24.11 21.36
CA VAL A 144 -8.65 -24.84 20.62
C VAL A 144 -7.98 -24.10 19.45
N THR A 145 -7.00 -23.25 19.78
CA THR A 145 -5.56 -23.55 19.60
C THR A 145 -4.72 -22.31 19.92
N LYS A 146 -3.54 -22.55 20.52
CA LYS A 146 -2.49 -21.54 20.73
C LYS A 146 -2.11 -20.94 19.36
N VAL A 147 -2.33 -19.65 19.15
CA VAL A 147 -1.78 -18.94 17.99
C VAL A 147 -0.26 -18.99 18.13
N PRO A 148 0.50 -19.59 17.18
CA PRO A 148 1.94 -19.52 17.22
C PRO A 148 2.34 -18.05 17.07
N THR A 149 3.22 -17.56 17.93
CA THR A 149 3.92 -16.30 17.68
C THR A 149 4.74 -16.47 16.41
N PHE A 150 4.15 -16.10 15.26
CA PHE A 150 4.86 -16.12 14.00
C PHE A 150 5.95 -15.05 14.08
N ARG A 151 7.20 -15.51 14.25
CA ARG A 151 8.37 -14.77 13.82
C ARG A 151 8.14 -14.46 12.35
N VAL A 152 7.74 -13.22 12.04
CA VAL A 152 7.81 -12.66 10.68
C VAL A 152 9.17 -13.07 10.14
N ALA A 153 9.15 -13.87 9.08
CA ALA A 153 10.33 -14.49 8.53
C ALA A 153 11.40 -13.40 8.35
N LYS A 154 12.54 -13.61 9.01
CA LYS A 154 13.79 -12.82 8.93
C LYS A 154 14.32 -12.64 7.49
N ARG A 155 13.63 -13.12 6.46
CA ARG A 155 14.08 -13.21 5.05
C ARG A 155 14.19 -11.87 4.32
N TYR A 156 13.83 -10.75 4.94
CA TYR A 156 14.16 -9.42 4.42
C TYR A 156 15.37 -8.76 5.11
N ARG A 157 16.09 -9.46 6.01
CA ARG A 157 17.42 -9.01 6.49
C ARG A 157 18.56 -9.36 5.55
N ASP A 158 18.33 -10.25 4.59
CA ASP A 158 19.34 -10.75 3.64
C ASP A 158 19.22 -10.11 2.24
N LEU A 159 18.37 -9.09 2.08
CA LEU A 159 18.68 -8.09 1.06
C LEU A 159 20.08 -7.56 1.40
N PRO A 160 21.02 -7.50 0.43
CA PRO A 160 22.32 -6.91 0.71
C PRO A 160 22.05 -5.55 1.34
N ARG A 161 22.45 -5.38 2.61
CA ARG A 161 22.52 -4.06 3.21
C ARG A 161 23.31 -3.26 2.20
N LEU A 162 22.66 -2.32 1.52
CA LEU A 162 23.36 -1.24 0.85
C LEU A 162 24.23 -0.66 1.95
N GLY A 163 25.49 -1.06 1.93
CA GLY A 163 26.43 -0.71 2.97
C GLY A 163 26.36 0.79 3.06
N THR A 164 26.01 1.30 4.24
CA THR A 164 26.41 2.64 4.62
C THR A 164 27.93 2.58 4.69
N ARG A 165 28.60 2.60 3.52
CA ARG A 165 29.95 3.11 3.44
C ARG A 165 29.80 4.50 4.04
N ARG A 166 30.42 4.73 5.19
CA ARG A 166 30.93 6.06 5.49
C ARG A 166 31.78 6.40 4.29
N THR A 167 31.18 7.05 3.30
CA THR A 167 31.94 7.77 2.30
C THR A 167 32.63 8.84 3.11
N ASP A 168 33.92 8.65 3.32
CA ASP A 168 34.80 9.70 3.78
C ASP A 168 34.42 10.94 2.95
N GLN A 169 34.10 12.04 3.62
CA GLN A 169 33.65 13.25 2.93
C GLN A 169 34.72 13.73 1.94
N ALA A 170 35.99 13.40 2.20
CA ALA A 170 37.11 13.60 1.28
C ALA A 170 37.06 12.75 0.01
N GLU A 171 36.40 11.58 0.01
CA GLU A 171 36.21 10.74 -1.18
C GLU A 171 35.04 11.24 -2.04
N VAL A 172 33.97 11.76 -1.42
CA VAL A 172 32.86 12.42 -2.13
C VAL A 172 33.35 13.69 -2.82
N GLU A 173 34.18 14.49 -2.16
CA GLU A 173 34.78 15.70 -2.74
C GLU A 173 35.75 15.37 -3.89
N ARG A 174 36.53 14.29 -3.79
CA ARG A 174 37.36 13.80 -4.92
C ARG A 174 36.52 13.32 -6.11
N GLN A 175 35.38 12.65 -5.87
CA GLN A 175 34.49 12.20 -6.95
C GLN A 175 33.72 13.36 -7.62
N MET A 176 33.49 14.45 -6.90
CA MET A 176 32.88 15.67 -7.45
C MET A 176 33.87 16.53 -8.25
N ALA A 177 35.18 16.41 -7.98
CA ALA A 177 36.23 17.14 -8.69
C ALA A 177 36.59 16.56 -10.06
N THR A 178 36.21 15.30 -10.35
CA THR A 178 36.41 14.71 -11.67
C THR A 178 35.24 15.05 -12.59
N LYS A 179 35.44 16.09 -13.41
CA LYS A 179 34.51 16.49 -14.48
C LYS A 179 34.25 15.25 -15.36
N PRO A 180 33.02 14.73 -15.46
CA PRO A 180 32.77 13.55 -16.27
C PRO A 180 33.09 13.88 -17.73
N GLU A 181 34.07 13.19 -18.31
CA GLU A 181 34.31 13.23 -19.75
C GLU A 181 33.03 12.80 -20.45
N HIS A 182 32.46 13.73 -21.21
CA HIS A 182 31.23 13.52 -21.94
C HIS A 182 31.53 12.59 -23.11
N LYS A 183 31.40 11.28 -22.89
CA LYS A 183 31.48 10.30 -23.98
C LYS A 183 30.36 10.59 -24.96
N PRO A 184 30.65 10.77 -26.27
CA PRO A 184 29.64 11.05 -27.26
C PRO A 184 28.61 9.92 -27.26
N VAL A 185 27.33 10.30 -27.19
CA VAL A 185 26.22 9.35 -27.23
C VAL A 185 26.23 8.66 -28.60
N PRO A 186 26.28 7.32 -28.67
CA PRO A 186 26.23 6.63 -29.95
C PRO A 186 24.93 6.97 -30.67
N PRO A 187 24.96 7.13 -32.01
CA PRO A 187 23.74 7.43 -32.76
C PRO A 187 22.71 6.32 -32.53
N PRO A 188 21.40 6.67 -32.49
CA PRO A 188 20.36 5.69 -32.32
C PRO A 188 20.43 4.65 -33.46
N PRO A 189 20.17 3.36 -33.16
CA PRO A 189 20.28 2.31 -34.15
C PRO A 189 19.29 2.53 -35.31
N ALA A 190 19.72 2.13 -36.52
CA ALA A 190 19.08 2.50 -37.79
C ALA A 190 17.57 2.17 -37.89
N TYR A 191 17.10 1.18 -37.12
CA TYR A 191 15.68 0.78 -37.10
C TYR A 191 14.74 1.79 -36.42
N LEU A 192 15.26 2.78 -35.69
CA LEU A 192 14.46 3.82 -35.02
C LEU A 192 14.19 5.07 -35.88
N ARG A 193 14.74 5.15 -37.09
CA ARG A 193 14.59 6.32 -37.98
C ARG A 193 13.18 6.60 -38.55
N PRO A 194 12.25 5.63 -38.73
CA PRO A 194 10.98 5.93 -39.41
C PRO A 194 9.95 6.74 -38.60
N PHE A 195 10.14 6.91 -37.28
CA PHE A 195 9.11 7.48 -36.39
C PHE A 195 9.26 8.97 -36.08
N LEU A 196 10.31 9.64 -36.55
CA LEU A 196 10.46 11.09 -36.42
C LEU A 196 9.77 11.80 -37.59
N ARG A 197 8.43 11.73 -37.63
CA ARG A 197 7.63 12.54 -38.56
C ARG A 197 7.62 13.99 -38.08
N LYS A 198 8.17 14.87 -38.91
CA LYS A 198 8.09 16.33 -38.80
C LYS A 198 6.62 16.76 -38.78
N THR A 199 6.10 17.18 -37.63
CA THR A 199 4.87 17.96 -37.56
C THR A 199 5.17 19.33 -38.16
N LYS A 200 4.59 19.62 -39.34
CA LYS A 200 4.66 20.96 -39.94
C LYS A 200 3.85 21.93 -39.06
N PRO A 201 4.34 23.15 -38.82
CA PRO A 201 3.55 24.19 -38.16
C PRO A 201 2.41 24.61 -39.10
N THR A 202 1.19 24.64 -38.57
CA THR A 202 0.03 25.28 -39.19
C THR A 202 0.22 26.79 -39.16
N LYS A 203 -0.01 27.43 -40.31
CA LYS A 203 -0.02 28.90 -40.48
C LYS A 203 -1.19 29.52 -39.73
#